data_AF-A0A969BZV1-F1
#
_entry.id   AF-A0A969BZV1-F1
#
_cell.length_a   1.000
_cell.length_b   1.000
_cell.length_c   1.000
_cell.angle_alpha   90.00
_cell.angle_beta   90.00
_cell.angle_gamma   90.00
#
_symmetry.space_group_name_H-M   'P 1'
#
loop_
_entity.id
_entity.type
_entity.pdbx_description
1 polymer ?
#
loop_
_entity_poly.entity_id
_entity_poly.type
_entity_poly.pdbx_seq_one_letter_code
_entity_poly.pdbx_strand_id
1 'polypeptide(L)'
;MQSQPHHPQTPLFKTFLDRKIAPQIARKQTRNTHIPWEDALQTAYTKLWQATLQNRFHSGTPDDYCRWAARVCAFAIMDYLQHSQQRPHYSLDQPLPGTDIPLVETLTDEFDSLDAIDRADLLSAILDILAELDRKRDKPIYLLIWQSLLLGKTQKQIAQELNLRPTCICRHWQEIKNAVAKLYPNYRNSPDRRRTEDLW
;
A
#
# COMPACT_ATOMS: atom_id res chain seq x y z
N MET A 1 24.24 26.32 -20.54
CA MET A 1 23.69 25.20 -21.34
C MET A 1 24.38 23.93 -20.87
N GLN A 2 23.70 23.10 -20.07
CA GLN A 2 24.27 21.83 -19.59
C GLN A 2 24.21 20.83 -20.75
N SER A 3 25.37 20.45 -21.27
CA SER A 3 25.51 19.40 -22.27
C SER A 3 24.95 18.09 -21.70
N GLN A 4 23.92 17.52 -22.33
CA GLN A 4 23.45 16.19 -21.99
C GLN A 4 24.61 15.20 -22.09
N PRO A 5 24.80 14.28 -21.13
CA PRO A 5 25.84 13.27 -21.23
C PRO A 5 25.53 12.37 -22.42
N HIS A 6 26.30 12.52 -23.51
CA HIS A 6 26.23 11.62 -24.65
C HIS A 6 26.75 10.25 -24.20
N HIS A 7 25.83 9.34 -23.87
CA HIS A 7 26.19 7.97 -23.53
C HIS A 7 26.81 7.29 -24.77
N PRO A 8 27.97 6.62 -24.65
CA PRO A 8 28.67 6.01 -25.79
C PRO A 8 27.84 4.92 -26.51
N GLN A 9 26.77 4.42 -25.87
CA GLN A 9 25.92 3.35 -26.39
C GLN A 9 24.63 3.84 -27.07
N THR A 10 24.36 5.15 -27.06
CA THR A 10 23.20 5.79 -27.74
C THR A 10 23.06 5.42 -29.23
N PRO A 11 24.14 5.41 -30.06
CA PRO A 11 24.01 5.02 -31.48
C PRO A 11 23.71 3.53 -31.69
N LEU A 12 24.19 2.66 -30.79
CA LEU A 12 23.91 1.22 -30.84
C LEU A 12 22.46 0.92 -30.46
N PHE A 13 21.94 1.61 -29.45
CA PHE A 13 20.54 1.55 -29.05
C PHE A 13 19.60 1.94 -30.21
N LYS A 14 19.90 3.05 -30.91
CA LYS A 14 19.13 3.47 -32.08
C LYS A 14 19.15 2.43 -33.21
N THR A 15 20.33 1.88 -33.51
CA THR A 15 20.49 0.81 -34.52
C THR A 15 19.64 -0.43 -34.19
N PHE A 16 19.55 -0.79 -32.91
CA PHE A 16 18.70 -1.90 -32.46
C PHE A 16 17.21 -1.60 -32.63
N LEU A 17 16.76 -0.39 -32.29
CA LEU A 17 15.37 0.04 -32.47
C LEU A 17 14.93 -0.05 -33.95
N ASP A 18 15.79 0.41 -34.85
CA ASP A 18 15.51 0.44 -36.29
C ASP A 18 15.33 -0.97 -36.89
N ARG A 19 15.98 -1.99 -36.29
CA ARG A 19 15.89 -3.40 -36.73
C ARG A 19 14.57 -4.08 -36.36
N LYS A 20 13.69 -3.45 -35.57
CA LYS A 20 12.36 -3.97 -35.19
C LYS A 20 12.37 -5.39 -34.58
N ILE A 21 13.47 -5.79 -33.94
CA ILE A 21 13.62 -7.11 -33.32
C ILE A 21 12.74 -7.23 -32.06
N ALA A 22 12.74 -6.21 -31.20
CA ALA A 22 11.96 -6.22 -29.96
C ALA A 22 10.44 -6.35 -30.19
N PRO A 23 9.80 -5.65 -31.16
CA PRO A 23 8.40 -5.89 -31.53
C PRO A 23 8.09 -7.34 -31.94
N GLN A 24 9.00 -8.00 -32.67
CA GLN A 24 8.81 -9.41 -33.06
C GLN A 24 8.86 -10.34 -31.85
N ILE A 25 9.79 -10.08 -30.92
CA ILE A 25 9.89 -10.84 -29.66
C ILE A 25 8.64 -10.65 -28.82
N ALA A 26 8.18 -9.41 -28.64
CA ALA A 26 6.97 -9.10 -27.87
C ALA A 26 5.75 -9.84 -28.43
N ARG A 27 5.45 -9.70 -29.72
CA ARG A 27 4.33 -10.39 -30.37
C ARG A 27 4.40 -11.91 -30.25
N LYS A 28 5.61 -12.48 -30.33
CA LYS A 28 5.80 -13.93 -30.19
C LYS A 28 5.52 -14.40 -28.77
N GLN A 29 5.99 -13.65 -27.77
CA GLN A 29 5.91 -14.06 -26.37
C GLN A 29 4.55 -13.76 -25.73
N THR A 30 3.84 -12.72 -26.15
CA THR A 30 2.47 -12.43 -25.70
C THR A 30 1.40 -13.21 -26.46
N ARG A 31 1.79 -14.08 -27.40
CA ARG A 31 0.84 -14.91 -28.13
C ARG A 31 0.10 -15.82 -27.13
N ASN A 32 -1.23 -15.74 -27.14
CA ASN A 32 -2.12 -16.45 -26.22
C ASN A 32 -2.10 -15.96 -24.77
N THR A 33 -1.58 -14.76 -24.51
CA THR A 33 -1.78 -14.09 -23.22
C THR A 33 -2.84 -13.00 -23.36
N HIS A 34 -3.46 -12.61 -22.25
CA HIS A 34 -4.39 -11.48 -22.16
C HIS A 34 -3.67 -10.11 -22.14
N ILE A 35 -2.35 -10.13 -22.34
CA ILE A 35 -1.49 -8.96 -22.17
C ILE A 35 -1.19 -8.38 -23.56
N PRO A 36 -1.46 -7.08 -23.79
CA PRO A 36 -1.15 -6.45 -25.05
C PRO A 36 0.36 -6.46 -25.32
N TRP A 37 0.74 -6.72 -26.57
CA TRP A 37 2.15 -6.85 -26.95
C TRP A 37 2.90 -5.51 -26.86
N GLU A 38 2.16 -4.39 -26.92
CA GLU A 38 2.65 -3.03 -26.73
C GLU A 38 3.19 -2.80 -25.32
N ASP A 39 2.50 -3.31 -24.28
CA ASP A 39 2.94 -3.16 -22.89
C ASP A 39 4.18 -4.00 -22.59
N ALA A 40 4.21 -5.22 -23.14
CA ALA A 40 5.38 -6.08 -23.10
C ALA A 40 6.58 -5.42 -23.80
N LEU A 41 6.36 -4.80 -24.97
CA LEU A 41 7.38 -4.07 -25.71
C LEU A 41 7.91 -2.87 -24.93
N GLN A 42 7.01 -2.08 -24.32
CA GLN A 42 7.40 -0.92 -23.52
C GLN A 42 8.27 -1.35 -22.35
N THR A 43 7.90 -2.42 -21.65
CA THR A 43 8.69 -2.99 -20.55
C THR A 43 10.08 -3.44 -21.02
N ALA A 44 10.16 -4.08 -22.19
CA ALA A 44 11.41 -4.49 -22.80
C ALA A 44 12.33 -3.29 -23.09
N TYR A 45 11.78 -2.20 -23.65
CA TYR A 45 12.54 -0.98 -23.93
C TYR A 45 12.98 -0.26 -22.66
N THR A 46 12.12 -0.16 -21.65
CA THR A 46 12.50 0.42 -20.36
C THR A 46 13.67 -0.35 -19.74
N LYS A 47 13.61 -1.69 -19.75
CA LYS A 47 14.68 -2.52 -19.20
C LYS A 47 15.98 -2.41 -19.99
N LEU A 48 15.90 -2.40 -21.32
CA LEU A 48 17.06 -2.22 -22.19
C LEU A 48 17.71 -0.85 -21.99
N TRP A 49 16.89 0.20 -21.88
CA TRP A 49 17.36 1.56 -21.60
C TRP A 49 18.09 1.64 -20.25
N GLN A 50 17.48 1.08 -19.18
CA GLN A 50 18.11 1.00 -17.87
C GLN A 50 19.44 0.23 -17.90
N ALA A 51 19.49 -0.91 -18.61
CA ALA A 51 20.71 -1.70 -18.75
C ALA A 51 21.81 -0.95 -19.52
N THR A 52 21.42 -0.13 -20.50
CA THR A 52 22.32 0.73 -21.28
C THR A 52 22.88 1.89 -20.43
N LEU A 53 22.02 2.55 -19.64
CA LEU A 53 22.46 3.59 -18.69
C LEU A 53 23.43 3.03 -17.63
N GLN A 54 23.23 1.78 -17.21
CA GLN A 54 24.11 1.09 -16.26
C GLN A 54 25.38 0.52 -16.90
N ASN A 55 25.64 0.78 -18.19
CA ASN A 55 26.77 0.25 -18.95
C ASN A 55 26.91 -1.28 -18.82
N ARG A 56 25.79 -2.03 -18.78
CA ARG A 56 25.81 -3.50 -18.64
C ARG A 56 26.35 -4.22 -19.88
N PHE A 57 26.37 -3.55 -21.03
CA PHE A 57 27.08 -4.03 -22.21
C PHE A 57 28.52 -3.52 -22.18
N HIS A 58 29.49 -4.43 -22.12
CA HIS A 58 30.88 -4.08 -21.83
C HIS A 58 31.70 -3.80 -23.10
N SER A 59 31.54 -4.60 -24.15
CA SER A 59 32.21 -4.41 -25.45
C SER A 59 31.65 -5.37 -26.50
N GLY A 60 31.82 -5.04 -27.78
CA GLY A 60 31.45 -5.90 -28.91
C GLY A 60 31.10 -5.11 -30.17
N THR A 61 30.79 -5.85 -31.24
CA THR A 61 30.29 -5.28 -32.49
C THR A 61 28.83 -4.81 -32.34
N PRO A 62 28.31 -4.00 -33.29
CA PRO A 62 26.89 -3.66 -33.31
C PRO A 62 25.96 -4.89 -33.34
N ASP A 63 26.39 -5.99 -33.95
CA ASP A 63 25.62 -7.23 -33.98
C ASP A 63 25.65 -7.95 -32.63
N ASP A 64 26.76 -7.90 -31.89
CA ASP A 64 26.84 -8.41 -30.51
C ASP A 64 25.92 -7.63 -29.59
N TYR A 65 25.87 -6.30 -29.74
CA TYR A 65 24.92 -5.45 -29.04
C TYR A 65 23.48 -5.85 -29.38
N CYS A 66 23.15 -6.08 -30.65
CA CYS A 66 21.80 -6.48 -31.05
C CYS A 66 21.39 -7.83 -30.44
N ARG A 67 22.29 -8.82 -30.39
CA ARG A 67 22.02 -10.12 -29.77
C ARG A 67 21.83 -10.00 -28.26
N TRP A 68 22.69 -9.21 -27.60
CA TRP A 68 22.57 -8.92 -26.18
C TRP A 68 21.25 -8.19 -25.86
N ALA A 69 20.93 -7.14 -26.61
CA ALA A 69 19.70 -6.36 -26.44
C ALA A 69 18.46 -7.22 -26.66
N ALA A 70 18.45 -8.08 -27.69
CA ALA A 70 17.38 -9.04 -27.93
C ALA A 70 17.17 -9.97 -26.73
N ARG A 71 18.27 -10.44 -26.11
CA ARG A 71 18.22 -11.30 -24.91
C ARG A 71 17.67 -10.55 -23.70
N VAL A 72 18.09 -9.30 -23.47
CA VAL A 72 17.56 -8.44 -22.40
C VAL A 72 16.06 -8.22 -22.58
N CYS A 73 15.61 -7.87 -23.80
CA CYS A 73 14.19 -7.70 -24.10
C CYS A 73 13.39 -8.98 -23.87
N ALA A 74 13.88 -10.13 -24.34
CA ALA A 74 13.21 -11.41 -24.17
C ALA A 74 13.04 -11.78 -22.69
N PHE A 75 14.07 -11.60 -21.86
CA PHE A 75 13.95 -11.85 -20.42
C PHE A 75 13.01 -10.86 -19.73
N ALA A 76 13.09 -9.58 -20.06
CA ALA A 76 12.21 -8.57 -19.47
C ALA A 76 10.73 -8.87 -19.74
N ILE A 77 10.40 -9.33 -20.96
CA ILE A 77 9.03 -9.71 -21.32
C ILE A 77 8.61 -10.97 -20.58
N MET A 78 9.45 -12.01 -20.52
CA MET A 78 9.13 -13.23 -19.77
C MET A 78 8.91 -12.94 -18.28
N ASP A 79 9.76 -12.14 -17.67
CA ASP A 79 9.60 -11.73 -16.27
C ASP A 79 8.28 -10.98 -16.08
N TYR A 80 7.94 -10.05 -16.97
CA TYR A 80 6.67 -9.31 -16.93
C TYR A 80 5.45 -10.23 -17.06
N LEU A 81 5.48 -11.19 -17.99
CA LEU A 81 4.42 -12.18 -18.17
C LEU A 81 4.27 -13.10 -16.94
N GLN A 82 5.38 -13.48 -16.30
CA GLN A 82 5.32 -14.28 -15.09
C GLN A 82 4.70 -13.51 -13.92
N HIS A 83 5.07 -12.24 -13.72
CA HIS A 83 4.51 -11.43 -12.63
C HIS A 83 3.02 -11.13 -12.81
N SER A 84 2.57 -10.97 -14.06
CA SER A 84 1.16 -10.71 -14.38
C SER A 84 0.29 -11.97 -14.26
N GLN A 85 0.84 -13.17 -14.50
CA GLN A 85 0.13 -14.43 -14.32
C GLN A 85 0.01 -14.88 -12.85
N GLN A 86 0.83 -14.33 -11.94
CA GLN A 86 0.83 -14.73 -10.52
C GLN A 86 -0.44 -14.34 -9.76
N ARG A 87 -1.36 -13.59 -10.38
CA ARG A 87 -2.64 -13.22 -9.75
C ARG A 87 -3.79 -13.61 -10.67
N PRO A 88 -4.57 -14.64 -10.33
CA PRO A 88 -5.83 -14.89 -11.00
C PRO A 88 -6.77 -13.74 -10.64
N HIS A 89 -6.78 -12.71 -11.50
CA HIS A 89 -7.74 -11.63 -11.41
C HIS A 89 -8.97 -12.04 -12.22
N TYR A 90 -10.06 -12.30 -11.52
CA TYR A 90 -11.37 -12.45 -12.15
C TYR A 90 -12.03 -11.07 -12.20
N SER A 91 -12.67 -10.76 -13.32
CA SER A 91 -13.48 -9.54 -13.38
C SER A 91 -14.67 -9.70 -12.45
N LEU A 92 -14.99 -8.65 -11.69
CA LEU A 92 -16.20 -8.60 -10.89
C LEU A 92 -17.47 -8.56 -11.76
N ASP A 93 -17.34 -8.08 -13.00
CA ASP A 93 -18.40 -8.08 -14.01
C ASP A 93 -18.56 -9.44 -14.71
N GLN A 94 -17.67 -10.40 -14.43
CA GLN A 94 -17.75 -11.72 -15.05
C GLN A 94 -18.99 -12.46 -14.52
N PRO A 95 -19.87 -12.98 -15.40
CA PRO A 95 -21.02 -13.77 -14.96
C PRO A 95 -20.54 -15.09 -14.35
N LEU A 96 -21.22 -15.53 -13.31
CA LEU A 96 -21.01 -16.85 -12.72
C LEU A 96 -21.38 -17.95 -13.73
N PRO A 97 -20.63 -19.06 -13.78
CA PRO A 97 -20.94 -20.15 -14.71
C PRO A 97 -22.38 -20.66 -14.54
N GLY A 98 -23.18 -20.55 -15.60
CA GLY A 98 -24.58 -21.01 -15.60
C GLY A 98 -25.61 -19.99 -15.09
N THR A 99 -25.20 -18.75 -14.80
CA THR A 99 -26.12 -17.65 -14.48
C THR A 99 -25.75 -16.38 -15.25
N ASP A 100 -26.70 -15.46 -15.36
CA ASP A 100 -26.45 -14.11 -15.91
C ASP A 100 -26.04 -13.10 -14.80
N ILE A 101 -25.78 -13.60 -13.59
CA ILE A 101 -25.49 -12.78 -12.41
C ILE A 101 -23.97 -12.51 -12.36
N PRO A 102 -23.54 -11.24 -12.36
CA PRO A 102 -22.12 -10.90 -12.25
C PRO A 102 -21.57 -11.27 -10.87
N LEU A 103 -20.28 -11.61 -10.81
CA LEU A 103 -19.61 -12.00 -9.56
C LEU A 103 -19.79 -10.95 -8.45
N VAL A 104 -19.77 -9.67 -8.80
CA VAL A 104 -19.95 -8.55 -7.85
C VAL A 104 -21.26 -8.64 -7.06
N GLU A 105 -22.35 -9.08 -7.69
CA GLU A 105 -23.67 -9.17 -7.03
C GLU A 105 -23.76 -10.31 -6.03
N THR A 106 -22.81 -11.25 -6.08
CA THR A 106 -22.74 -12.37 -5.14
C THR A 106 -21.80 -12.14 -3.97
N LEU A 107 -20.99 -11.08 -4.02
CA LEU A 107 -20.13 -10.69 -2.91
C LEU A 107 -20.94 -9.90 -1.89
N THR A 108 -21.05 -10.43 -0.68
CA THR A 108 -21.66 -9.71 0.44
C THR A 108 -20.72 -8.61 0.92
N ASP A 109 -21.27 -7.44 1.20
CA ASP A 109 -20.53 -6.39 1.89
C ASP A 109 -20.16 -6.87 3.30
N GLU A 110 -18.87 -6.74 3.67
CA GLU A 110 -18.39 -7.05 5.02
C GLU A 110 -18.71 -5.92 6.01
N PHE A 111 -19.28 -4.81 5.56
CA PHE A 111 -19.68 -3.70 6.42
C PHE A 111 -20.88 -4.07 7.32
N ASP A 112 -20.59 -4.32 8.59
CA ASP A 112 -21.61 -4.51 9.62
C ASP A 112 -22.07 -3.16 10.18
N SER A 113 -23.28 -2.76 9.78
CA SER A 113 -23.91 -1.51 10.25
C SER A 113 -24.22 -1.53 11.75
N LEU A 114 -24.46 -2.70 12.34
CA LEU A 114 -24.72 -2.81 13.78
C LEU A 114 -23.45 -2.60 14.58
N ASP A 115 -22.33 -3.22 14.17
CA ASP A 115 -21.02 -2.96 14.77
C ASP A 115 -20.60 -1.48 14.63
N ALA A 116 -20.92 -0.85 13.48
CA ALA A 116 -20.68 0.58 13.30
C ALA A 116 -21.47 1.46 14.28
N ILE A 117 -22.74 1.13 14.55
CA ILE A 117 -23.59 1.83 15.51
C ILE A 117 -23.06 1.61 16.94
N ASP A 118 -22.76 0.37 17.32
CA ASP A 118 -22.23 0.04 18.65
C ASP A 118 -20.90 0.77 18.93
N ARG A 119 -20.03 0.88 17.92
CA ARG A 119 -18.79 1.66 18.02
C ARG A 119 -19.06 3.16 18.16
N ALA A 120 -20.05 3.70 17.46
CA ALA A 120 -20.42 5.10 17.57
C ALA A 120 -20.99 5.44 18.95
N ASP A 121 -21.88 4.60 19.48
CA ASP A 121 -22.45 4.74 20.81
C ASP A 121 -21.37 4.65 21.90
N LEU A 122 -20.43 3.71 21.76
CA LEU A 122 -19.26 3.60 22.62
C LEU A 122 -18.41 4.87 22.60
N LEU A 123 -18.10 5.39 21.41
CA LEU A 123 -17.34 6.63 21.28
C LEU A 123 -18.06 7.80 21.93
N SER A 124 -19.39 7.90 21.77
CA SER A 124 -20.19 8.93 22.44
C SER A 124 -20.08 8.83 23.97
N ALA A 125 -20.22 7.62 24.53
CA ALA A 125 -20.10 7.40 25.97
C ALA A 125 -18.69 7.74 26.52
N ILE A 126 -17.64 7.44 25.75
CA ILE A 126 -16.26 7.81 26.12
C ILE A 126 -16.10 9.34 26.10
N LEU A 127 -16.63 10.03 25.08
CA LEU A 127 -16.57 11.49 24.99
C LEU A 127 -17.31 12.16 26.15
N ASP A 128 -18.47 11.64 26.54
CA ASP A 128 -19.23 12.13 27.71
C ASP A 128 -18.43 11.99 29.01
N ILE A 129 -17.74 10.86 29.19
CA ILE A 129 -16.85 10.67 30.36
C ILE A 129 -15.68 11.65 30.34
N LEU A 130 -15.02 11.83 29.18
CA LEU A 130 -13.91 12.76 29.06
C LEU A 130 -14.38 14.19 29.37
N ALA A 131 -15.55 14.59 28.86
CA ALA A 131 -16.15 15.88 29.16
C ALA A 131 -16.46 16.03 30.65
N GLU A 132 -16.95 14.99 31.32
CA GLU A 132 -17.21 15.01 32.77
C GLU A 132 -15.92 15.06 33.61
N LEU A 133 -14.87 14.37 33.18
CA LEU A 133 -13.54 14.48 33.80
C LEU A 133 -12.95 15.89 33.63
N ASP A 134 -13.17 16.48 32.45
CA ASP A 134 -12.75 17.85 32.14
C ASP A 134 -13.56 18.89 32.94
N ARG A 135 -14.87 18.72 33.12
CA ARG A 135 -15.70 19.62 33.98
C ARG A 135 -15.23 19.72 35.42
N LYS A 136 -14.62 18.65 35.95
CA LYS A 136 -14.06 18.62 37.31
C LYS A 136 -12.74 19.40 37.43
N ARG A 137 -12.25 19.99 36.34
CA ARG A 137 -11.04 20.80 36.27
C ARG A 137 -11.29 22.09 35.48
N ASP A 138 -10.46 23.10 35.72
CA ASP A 138 -10.58 24.39 35.01
C ASP A 138 -10.18 24.34 33.52
N LYS A 139 -9.73 23.19 33.00
CA LYS A 139 -9.21 23.07 31.62
C LYS A 139 -9.55 21.70 31.00
N PRO A 140 -9.84 21.65 29.68
CA PRO A 140 -10.18 20.42 28.95
C PRO A 140 -8.93 19.58 28.64
N ILE A 141 -8.25 19.11 29.69
CA ILE A 141 -6.96 18.43 29.58
C ILE A 141 -7.13 16.98 29.12
N TYR A 142 -8.19 16.28 29.55
CA TYR A 142 -8.36 14.85 29.26
C TYR A 142 -8.75 14.60 27.80
N LEU A 143 -9.63 15.43 27.22
CA LEU A 143 -9.98 15.33 25.80
C LEU A 143 -8.76 15.54 24.89
N LEU A 144 -7.94 16.57 25.19
CA LEU A 144 -6.73 16.88 24.42
C LEU A 144 -5.68 15.76 24.52
N ILE A 145 -5.52 15.15 25.70
CA ILE A 145 -4.64 14.00 25.88
C ILE A 145 -5.15 12.80 25.07
N TRP A 146 -6.45 12.49 25.13
CA TRP A 146 -7.05 11.37 24.39
C TRP A 146 -6.85 11.53 22.87
N GLN A 147 -7.20 12.68 22.31
CA GLN A 147 -7.02 12.97 20.88
C GLN A 147 -5.55 12.89 20.44
N SER A 148 -4.65 13.44 21.25
CA SER A 148 -3.22 13.43 20.92
C SER A 148 -2.63 12.02 20.90
N LEU A 149 -3.12 11.13 21.77
CA LEU A 149 -2.73 9.72 21.76
C LEU A 149 -3.32 8.96 20.57
N LEU A 150 -4.56 9.24 20.16
CA LEU A 150 -5.15 8.69 18.93
C LEU A 150 -4.37 9.11 17.67
N LEU A 151 -3.79 10.31 17.67
CA LEU A 151 -2.91 10.80 16.60
C LEU A 151 -1.49 10.21 16.66
N GLY A 152 -1.21 9.26 17.55
CA GLY A 152 0.08 8.59 17.68
C GLY A 152 1.19 9.44 18.33
N LYS A 153 0.85 10.56 19.00
CA LYS A 153 1.85 11.40 19.68
C LYS A 153 2.40 10.70 20.92
N THR A 154 3.70 10.87 21.16
CA THR A 154 4.36 10.35 22.36
C THR A 154 4.02 11.20 23.60
N GLN A 155 4.06 10.59 24.79
CA GLN A 155 3.79 11.31 26.05
C GLN A 155 4.68 12.55 26.25
N LYS A 156 5.93 12.53 25.74
CA LYS A 156 6.85 13.67 25.81
C LYS A 156 6.38 14.84 24.95
N GLN A 157 5.88 14.57 23.74
CA GLN A 157 5.34 15.59 22.85
C GLN A 157 4.06 16.21 23.43
N ILE A 158 3.17 15.37 23.94
CA ILE A 158 1.92 15.83 24.60
C ILE A 158 2.23 16.70 25.82
N ALA A 159 3.20 16.29 26.64
CA ALA A 159 3.64 17.04 27.81
C ALA A 159 4.19 18.43 27.43
N GLN A 160 4.96 18.52 26.34
CA GLN A 160 5.45 19.79 25.81
C GLN A 160 4.32 20.68 25.29
N GLU A 161 3.38 20.13 24.51
CA GLU A 161 2.25 20.87 23.94
C GLU A 161 1.28 21.40 25.01
N LEU A 162 1.03 20.61 26.05
CA LEU A 162 0.13 20.99 27.14
C LEU A 162 0.84 21.74 28.28
N ASN A 163 2.15 21.97 28.16
CA ASN A 163 3.01 22.54 29.20
C ASN A 163 2.84 21.83 30.56
N LEU A 164 2.81 20.50 30.52
CA LEU A 164 2.66 19.62 31.68
C LEU A 164 3.92 18.75 31.84
N ARG A 165 4.10 18.16 33.02
CA ARG A 165 5.15 17.15 33.22
C ARG A 165 4.72 15.83 32.56
N PRO A 166 5.64 15.05 31.96
CA PRO A 166 5.31 13.73 31.40
C PRO A 166 4.67 12.76 32.40
N THR A 167 5.06 12.86 33.68
CA THR A 167 4.45 12.09 34.78
C THR A 167 2.99 12.43 34.99
N CYS A 168 2.60 13.70 34.78
CA CYS A 168 1.21 14.11 34.80
C CYS A 168 0.46 13.44 33.65
N ILE A 169 0.98 13.45 32.42
CA ILE A 169 0.31 12.81 31.26
C ILE A 169 0.04 11.31 31.55
N CYS A 170 1.01 10.59 32.09
CA CYS A 170 0.84 9.19 32.49
C CYS A 170 -0.29 9.01 33.51
N ARG A 171 -0.36 9.88 34.54
CA ARG A 171 -1.43 9.86 35.54
C ARG A 171 -2.81 10.12 34.93
N HIS A 172 -2.95 11.17 34.12
CA HIS A 172 -4.23 11.49 33.48
C HIS A 172 -4.67 10.38 32.53
N TRP A 173 -3.72 9.73 31.84
CA TRP A 173 -4.02 8.57 31.00
C TRP A 173 -4.56 7.38 31.80
N GLN A 174 -3.99 7.10 32.97
CA GLN A 174 -4.53 6.07 33.88
C GLN A 174 -5.92 6.44 34.40
N GLU A 175 -6.16 7.72 34.71
CA GLU A 175 -7.48 8.20 35.13
C GLU A 175 -8.53 8.01 34.02
N ILE A 176 -8.18 8.31 32.76
CA ILE A 176 -9.04 8.04 31.61
C ILE A 176 -9.30 6.54 31.46
N LYS A 177 -8.27 5.70 31.47
CA LYS A 177 -8.42 4.24 31.38
C LYS A 177 -9.34 3.69 32.46
N ASN A 178 -9.18 4.14 33.69
CA ASN A 178 -10.02 3.71 34.81
C ASN A 178 -11.46 4.20 34.67
N ALA A 179 -11.69 5.39 34.11
CA ALA A 179 -13.03 5.91 33.86
C ALA A 179 -13.72 5.16 32.73
N VAL A 180 -13.02 4.91 31.62
CA VAL A 180 -13.53 4.12 30.49
C VAL A 180 -13.77 2.66 30.90
N ALA A 181 -12.91 2.05 31.72
CA ALA A 181 -13.11 0.70 32.23
C ALA A 181 -14.39 0.55 33.05
N LYS A 182 -14.89 1.64 33.67
CA LYS A 182 -16.17 1.62 34.41
C LYS A 182 -17.39 1.58 33.48
N LEU A 183 -17.27 1.97 32.21
CA LEU A 183 -18.33 1.76 31.21
C LEU A 183 -18.53 0.27 30.91
N TYR A 184 -17.49 -0.55 31.12
CA TYR A 184 -17.53 -2.00 30.86
C TYR A 184 -17.07 -2.82 32.08
N PRO A 185 -17.91 -2.96 33.12
CA PRO A 185 -17.59 -3.84 34.25
C PRO A 185 -17.36 -5.31 33.84
N ASN A 186 -17.94 -5.74 32.71
CA ASN A 186 -17.88 -7.12 32.23
C ASN A 186 -16.74 -7.45 31.26
N TYR A 187 -15.96 -6.47 30.77
CA TYR A 187 -14.85 -6.77 29.84
C TYR A 187 -13.69 -7.53 30.52
N ARG A 188 -13.60 -7.43 31.85
CA ARG A 188 -12.60 -8.17 32.65
C ARG A 188 -12.82 -9.69 32.65
N ASN A 189 -14.04 -10.13 32.31
CA ASN A 189 -14.46 -11.54 32.29
C ASN A 189 -14.83 -12.03 30.88
N SER A 190 -14.61 -11.22 29.82
CA SER A 190 -14.93 -11.64 28.45
C SER A 190 -13.92 -12.70 27.97
N PRO A 191 -14.37 -13.84 27.42
CA PRO A 191 -13.50 -14.89 26.90
C PRO A 191 -12.70 -14.47 25.65
N ASP A 192 -13.03 -13.30 25.06
CA ASP A 192 -12.45 -12.80 23.82
C ASP A 192 -11.11 -12.06 23.98
N ARG A 193 -10.51 -12.14 25.17
CA ARG A 193 -9.23 -11.48 25.52
C ARG A 193 -8.07 -11.84 24.58
N ARG A 194 -8.18 -12.92 23.80
CA ARG A 194 -7.12 -13.40 22.89
C ARG A 194 -7.09 -12.70 21.53
N ARG A 195 -8.08 -11.88 21.17
CA ARG A 195 -8.12 -11.20 19.86
C ARG A 195 -7.74 -9.72 19.89
N THR A 196 -7.73 -9.08 21.05
CA THR A 196 -7.54 -7.63 21.17
C THR A 196 -6.13 -7.19 21.59
N GLU A 197 -5.20 -8.13 21.80
CA GLU A 197 -3.79 -7.77 22.08
C GLU A 197 -3.05 -7.27 20.83
N ASP A 198 -3.64 -7.42 19.64
CA ASP A 198 -3.05 -6.98 18.36
C ASP A 198 -3.54 -5.59 17.87
N LEU A 199 -4.35 -4.87 18.65
CA LEU A 199 -4.97 -3.60 18.22
C LEU A 199 -4.59 -2.36 19.06
N TRP A 200 -3.54 -2.43 19.89
CA TRP A 200 -3.05 -1.28 20.65
C TRP A 200 -1.53 -1.18 20.69
#